data_AF-A0A3C0AP75-F1
#
_entry.id   AF-A0A3C0AP75-F1
#
_cell.length_a   1.000
_cell.length_b   1.000
_cell.length_c   1.000
_cell.angle_alpha   90.00
_cell.angle_beta   90.00
_cell.angle_gamma   90.00
#
_symmetry.space_group_name_H-M   'P 1'
#
loop_
_entity.id
_entity.type
_entity.pdbx_description
1 polymer ?
#
loop_
_entity_poly.entity_id
_entity_poly.type
_entity_poly.pdbx_seq_one_letter_code
_entity_poly.pdbx_strand_id
1 'polypeptide(L)'
;TVQITDDTHPLTQNLQDFQVTDELYFRQDGTEPVEPLITARSKVTKSNEPLAWTYHYGKGRIFQTLLGHSEKTYDSFAASEMLRRATAWAAGRPIHEFEPPPKAEMQPSQKNTLVPGKWGKALNAHAGSVL
;
A
#
# COMPACT_ATOMS: atom_id res chain seq x y z
N THR A 1 -7.84 -1.59 -10.05
CA THR A 1 -7.37 -0.21 -10.20
C THR A 1 -7.72 0.58 -8.97
N VAL A 2 -6.71 1.20 -8.37
CA VAL A 2 -6.84 2.26 -7.38
C VAL A 2 -6.75 3.60 -8.10
N GLN A 3 -7.59 4.54 -7.70
CA GLN A 3 -7.74 5.87 -8.28
C GLN A 3 -7.29 6.92 -7.27
N ILE A 4 -6.44 7.85 -7.69
CA ILE A 4 -6.04 9.01 -6.88
C ILE A 4 -7.20 10.02 -6.90
N THR A 5 -7.65 10.46 -5.72
CA THR A 5 -8.78 11.41 -5.60
C THR A 5 -8.35 12.84 -5.32
N ASP A 6 -7.14 13.04 -4.81
CA ASP A 6 -6.50 14.32 -4.61
C ASP A 6 -5.02 14.19 -4.96
N ASP A 7 -4.57 14.84 -6.04
CA ASP A 7 -3.18 14.84 -6.49
C ASP A 7 -2.35 16.01 -5.93
N THR A 8 -2.95 16.86 -5.10
CA THR A 8 -2.27 17.97 -4.43
C THR A 8 -1.76 17.59 -3.04
N HIS A 9 -2.33 16.55 -2.44
CA HIS A 9 -1.92 16.09 -1.12
C HIS A 9 -0.49 15.50 -1.15
N PRO A 10 0.37 15.80 -0.15
CA PRO A 10 1.77 15.36 -0.15
C PRO A 10 1.98 13.84 -0.26
N LEU A 11 1.00 13.05 0.16
CA LEU A 11 1.05 11.58 0.07
C LEU A 11 0.75 11.03 -1.33
N THR A 12 0.14 11.83 -2.20
CA THR A 12 -0.37 11.42 -3.52
C THR A 12 0.16 12.27 -4.66
N GLN A 13 0.76 13.43 -4.39
CA GLN A 13 1.39 14.28 -5.41
C GLN A 13 2.36 13.49 -6.29
N ASN A 14 2.30 13.71 -7.61
CA ASN A 14 3.10 13.00 -8.60
C ASN A 14 2.86 11.46 -8.64
N LEU A 15 1.84 10.93 -7.95
CA LEU A 15 1.38 9.55 -8.14
C LEU A 15 0.24 9.53 -9.16
N GLN A 16 0.16 8.43 -9.90
CA GLN A 16 -0.92 8.16 -10.85
C GLN A 16 -1.76 6.99 -10.36
N ASP A 17 -2.95 6.84 -10.94
CA ASP A 17 -3.76 5.64 -10.79
C ASP A 17 -2.93 4.37 -11.04
N PHE A 18 -3.14 3.35 -10.22
CA PHE A 18 -2.30 2.16 -10.22
C PHE A 18 -3.10 0.87 -10.12
N GLN A 19 -2.50 -0.20 -10.64
CA GLN A 19 -2.99 -1.56 -10.41
C GLN A 19 -2.36 -2.13 -9.14
N VAL A 20 -3.16 -2.86 -8.39
CA VAL A 20 -2.74 -3.55 -7.17
C VAL A 20 -3.55 -4.84 -7.03
N THR A 21 -2.92 -5.86 -6.45
CA THR A 21 -3.61 -7.08 -6.04
C THR A 21 -3.79 -7.02 -4.52
N ASP A 22 -5.02 -6.84 -4.06
CA ASP A 22 -5.37 -6.69 -2.66
C ASP A 22 -6.85 -7.01 -2.42
N GLU A 23 -7.26 -7.11 -1.16
CA GLU A 23 -8.66 -7.14 -0.77
C GLU A 23 -9.29 -5.74 -0.88
N LEU A 24 -10.52 -5.66 -1.41
CA LEU A 24 -11.26 -4.40 -1.44
C LEU A 24 -12.25 -4.38 -0.28
N TYR A 25 -11.89 -3.64 0.77
CA TYR A 25 -12.78 -3.32 1.87
C TYR A 25 -13.80 -2.26 1.43
N PHE A 26 -15.04 -2.38 1.89
CA PHE A 26 -16.15 -1.50 1.50
C PHE A 26 -17.12 -1.28 2.66
N ARG A 27 -17.97 -0.25 2.57
CA ARG A 27 -18.93 0.14 3.63
C ARG A 27 -18.23 0.49 4.94
N GLN A 28 -17.25 1.38 4.86
CA GLN A 28 -16.65 1.97 6.06
C GLN A 28 -17.75 2.67 6.87
N ASP A 29 -17.74 2.48 8.18
CA ASP A 29 -18.73 3.03 9.10
C ASP A 29 -18.05 3.94 10.14
N GLY A 30 -18.77 4.96 10.59
CA GLY A 30 -18.24 5.99 11.47
C GLY A 30 -18.95 7.33 11.30
N THR A 31 -18.82 8.19 12.30
CA THR A 31 -19.40 9.55 12.28
C THR A 31 -18.45 10.60 11.72
N GLU A 32 -17.15 10.30 11.69
CA GLU A 32 -16.14 11.23 11.18
C GLU A 32 -16.14 11.24 9.65
N PRO A 33 -15.94 12.42 9.03
CA PRO A 33 -15.85 12.51 7.58
C PRO A 33 -14.63 11.76 7.06
N VAL A 34 -14.81 11.04 5.96
CA VAL A 34 -13.73 10.39 5.21
C VAL A 34 -13.51 11.14 3.91
N GLU A 35 -12.41 11.88 3.83
CA GLU A 35 -11.91 12.49 2.61
C GLU A 35 -10.84 11.57 2.02
N PRO A 36 -11.19 10.72 1.03
CA PRO A 36 -10.24 9.77 0.50
C PRO A 36 -9.10 10.48 -0.24
N LEU A 37 -7.89 9.93 -0.10
CA LEU A 37 -6.74 10.18 -0.96
C LEU A 37 -6.69 9.19 -2.13
N ILE A 38 -7.24 7.99 -1.91
CA ILE A 38 -7.43 6.97 -2.93
C ILE A 38 -8.76 6.26 -2.77
N THR A 39 -9.32 5.84 -3.91
CA THR A 39 -10.52 4.99 -3.96
C THR A 39 -10.34 3.81 -4.91
N ALA A 40 -11.22 2.82 -4.83
CA ALA A 40 -11.39 1.84 -5.90
C ALA A 40 -12.86 1.49 -6.10
N ARG A 41 -13.24 1.23 -7.35
CA ARG A 41 -14.61 0.83 -7.70
C ARG A 41 -14.90 -0.58 -7.19
N SER A 42 -15.79 -0.71 -6.23
CA SER A 42 -16.28 -2.00 -5.75
C SER A 42 -17.17 -2.68 -6.79
N LYS A 43 -16.93 -3.97 -7.02
CA LYS A 43 -17.82 -4.81 -7.83
C LYS A 43 -19.12 -5.16 -7.10
N VAL A 44 -19.15 -5.05 -5.77
CA VAL A 44 -20.31 -5.39 -4.92
C VAL A 44 -21.22 -4.18 -4.78
N THR A 45 -20.71 -3.07 -4.26
CA THR A 45 -21.52 -1.87 -3.98
C THR A 45 -21.74 -1.00 -5.21
N LYS A 46 -20.95 -1.20 -6.28
CA LYS A 46 -20.91 -0.33 -7.46
C LYS A 46 -20.62 1.13 -7.10
N SER A 47 -19.80 1.36 -6.08
CA SER A 47 -19.36 2.68 -5.65
C SER A 47 -17.83 2.75 -5.59
N ASN A 48 -17.29 3.96 -5.61
CA ASN A 48 -15.87 4.18 -5.33
C ASN A 48 -15.69 4.16 -3.81
N GLU A 49 -15.09 3.09 -3.30
CA GLU A 49 -14.87 2.90 -1.88
C GLU A 49 -13.55 3.56 -1.46
N PRO A 50 -13.52 4.28 -0.33
CA PRO A 50 -12.29 4.89 0.16
C PRO A 50 -11.30 3.82 0.61
N LEU A 51 -10.04 3.97 0.23
CA LEU A 51 -8.97 3.01 0.56
C LEU A 51 -7.84 3.62 1.39
N ALA A 52 -7.69 4.94 1.39
CA ALA A 52 -6.82 5.62 2.34
C ALA A 52 -7.26 7.07 2.53
N TRP A 53 -7.04 7.61 3.72
CA TRP A 53 -7.34 8.98 4.10
C TRP A 53 -6.43 9.42 5.25
N THR A 54 -6.45 10.72 5.56
CA THR A 54 -5.74 11.27 6.71
C THR A 54 -6.70 11.99 7.65
N TYR A 55 -6.32 12.05 8.92
CA TYR A 55 -7.02 12.84 9.93
C TYR A 55 -6.08 13.13 11.10
N HIS A 56 -6.53 13.98 12.02
CA HIS A 56 -5.81 14.29 13.24
C HIS A 56 -6.56 13.72 14.45
N TYR A 57 -5.80 13.24 15.43
CA TYR A 57 -6.32 12.93 16.75
C TYR A 57 -5.41 13.54 17.81
N GLY A 58 -5.94 14.56 18.51
CA GLY A 58 -5.12 15.43 19.35
C GLY A 58 -3.99 16.09 18.54
N LYS A 59 -2.73 15.81 18.91
CA LYS A 59 -1.53 16.30 18.19
C LYS A 59 -1.00 15.29 17.16
N GLY A 60 -1.61 14.13 17.06
CA GLY A 60 -1.20 13.06 16.15
C GLY A 60 -1.69 13.30 14.73
N ARG A 61 -0.83 13.02 13.76
CA ARG A 61 -1.16 12.91 12.34
C ARG A 61 -1.38 11.44 12.01
N ILE A 62 -2.58 11.08 11.56
CA ILE A 62 -2.97 9.71 11.26
C ILE A 62 -3.15 9.56 9.77
N PHE A 63 -2.46 8.57 9.20
CA PHE A 63 -2.74 8.04 7.87
C PHE A 63 -3.34 6.66 8.05
N GLN A 64 -4.54 6.45 7.52
CA GLN A 64 -5.22 5.17 7.56
C GLN A 64 -5.32 4.64 6.14
N THR A 65 -4.94 3.38 5.93
CA THR A 65 -5.06 2.70 4.65
C THR A 65 -5.64 1.30 4.84
N LEU A 66 -6.47 0.88 3.88
CA LEU A 66 -7.07 -0.45 3.79
C LEU A 66 -6.34 -1.34 2.78
N LEU A 67 -5.25 -0.83 2.19
CA LEU A 67 -4.31 -1.62 1.41
C LEU A 67 -3.32 -2.30 2.36
N GLY A 68 -2.84 -3.48 1.99
CA GLY A 68 -1.77 -4.20 2.67
C GLY A 68 -2.16 -5.58 3.20
N HIS A 69 -3.16 -6.25 2.61
CA HIS A 69 -3.51 -7.61 3.00
C HIS A 69 -2.32 -8.59 2.83
N SER A 70 -1.44 -8.33 1.86
CA SER A 70 -0.26 -9.17 1.59
C SER A 70 0.90 -8.36 1.00
N GLU A 71 2.06 -8.99 0.84
CA GLU A 71 3.23 -8.41 0.20
C GLU A 71 2.96 -7.95 -1.25
N LYS A 72 2.01 -8.60 -1.95
CA LYS A 72 1.63 -8.28 -3.33
C LYS A 72 1.08 -6.87 -3.50
N THR A 73 0.55 -6.28 -2.43
CA THR A 73 0.14 -4.88 -2.44
C THR A 73 1.30 -3.97 -2.81
N TYR A 74 2.49 -4.29 -2.30
CA TYR A 74 3.70 -3.48 -2.41
C TYR A 74 4.53 -3.76 -3.66
N ASP A 75 4.11 -4.70 -4.51
CA ASP A 75 4.57 -4.80 -5.90
C ASP A 75 4.20 -3.52 -6.70
N SER A 76 3.18 -2.79 -6.26
CA SER A 76 2.86 -1.46 -6.77
C SER A 76 3.80 -0.41 -6.16
N PHE A 77 4.55 0.28 -7.04
CA PHE A 77 5.37 1.44 -6.64
C PHE A 77 4.53 2.48 -5.89
N ALA A 78 3.33 2.80 -6.39
CA ALA A 78 2.49 3.83 -5.78
C ALA A 78 2.06 3.44 -4.35
N ALA A 79 1.73 2.17 -4.10
CA ALA A 79 1.36 1.71 -2.76
C ALA A 79 2.55 1.81 -1.78
N SER A 80 3.73 1.36 -2.23
CA SER A 80 4.97 1.45 -1.45
C SER A 80 5.39 2.90 -1.17
N GLU A 81 5.28 3.76 -2.18
CA GLU A 81 5.63 5.17 -2.08
C GLU A 81 4.66 5.92 -1.16
N MET A 82 3.34 5.65 -1.25
CA MET A 82 2.38 6.20 -0.29
C MET A 82 2.71 5.82 1.15
N LEU A 83 3.05 4.55 1.42
CA LEU A 83 3.42 4.10 2.77
C LEU A 83 4.69 4.78 3.28
N ARG A 84 5.71 4.93 2.42
CA ARG A 84 6.95 5.64 2.76
C ARG A 84 6.69 7.11 3.08
N ARG A 85 5.91 7.80 2.24
CA ARG A 85 5.52 9.20 2.45
C ARG A 85 4.68 9.37 3.71
N ALA A 86 3.72 8.46 3.95
CA ALA A 86 2.86 8.47 5.12
C ALA A 86 3.66 8.33 6.41
N THR A 87 4.70 7.49 6.40
CA THR A 87 5.61 7.32 7.54
C THR A 87 6.32 8.64 7.89
N ALA A 88 6.89 9.31 6.89
CA ALA A 88 7.54 10.61 7.09
C ALA A 88 6.55 11.69 7.53
N TRP A 89 5.38 11.76 6.87
CA TRP A 89 4.32 12.71 7.16
C TRP A 89 3.79 12.55 8.59
N ALA A 90 3.44 11.35 9.01
CA ALA A 90 2.97 11.07 10.37
C ALA A 90 4.02 11.50 11.41
N ALA A 91 5.30 11.19 11.16
CA ALA A 91 6.43 11.59 12.00
C ALA A 91 6.78 13.09 11.95
N GLY A 92 6.18 13.88 11.05
CA GLY A 92 6.48 15.31 10.90
C GLY A 92 7.85 15.57 10.33
N ARG A 93 8.32 14.63 9.51
CA ARG A 93 9.59 14.72 8.80
C ARG A 93 9.34 15.19 7.36
N PRO A 94 10.33 15.83 6.74
CA PRO A 94 10.26 16.15 5.32
C PRO A 94 10.00 14.88 4.48
N ILE A 95 9.11 15.01 3.51
CA ILE A 95 8.93 13.99 2.49
C ILE A 95 9.97 14.25 1.40
N HIS A 96 10.93 13.35 1.29
CA HIS A 96 11.89 13.38 0.20
C HIS A 96 11.28 12.70 -1.01
N GLU A 97 11.26 13.38 -2.16
CA GLU A 97 10.79 12.76 -3.41
C GLU A 97 11.72 11.61 -3.81
N PHE A 98 11.12 10.55 -4.34
CA PHE A 98 11.84 9.39 -4.85
C PHE A 98 11.37 9.13 -6.28
N GLU A 99 12.32 9.02 -7.20
CA GLU A 99 11.99 8.62 -8.56
C GLU A 99 11.51 7.17 -8.58
N PRO A 100 10.47 6.82 -9.36
CA PRO A 100 10.08 5.44 -9.52
C PRO A 100 11.30 4.63 -9.96
N PRO A 101 11.58 3.47 -9.34
CA PRO A 101 12.60 2.60 -9.87
C PRO A 101 12.24 2.29 -11.33
N PRO A 102 13.24 2.16 -12.23
CA PRO A 102 12.97 1.73 -13.59
C PRO A 102 12.14 0.45 -13.52
N LYS A 103 11.10 0.36 -14.36
CA LYS A 103 10.26 -0.85 -14.42
C LYS A 103 11.19 -2.05 -14.49
N ALA A 104 11.10 -2.93 -13.49
CA ALA A 104 11.90 -4.14 -13.48
C ALA A 104 11.59 -4.87 -14.79
N GLU A 105 12.58 -4.97 -15.68
CA GLU A 105 12.53 -5.98 -16.72
C GLU A 105 12.35 -7.31 -16.00
N MET A 106 11.39 -8.14 -16.44
CA MET A 106 11.25 -9.50 -15.95
C MET A 106 12.55 -10.25 -16.22
N GLN A 107 13.51 -10.17 -15.30
CA GLN A 107 14.65 -11.05 -15.33
C GLN A 107 14.11 -12.46 -15.04
N PRO A 108 14.47 -13.47 -15.86
CA PRO A 108 14.07 -14.84 -15.58
C PRO A 108 14.45 -15.16 -14.15
N SER A 109 13.48 -15.70 -13.40
CA SER A 109 13.59 -15.99 -11.97
C SER A 109 15.00 -16.47 -11.65
N GLN A 110 15.76 -15.67 -10.91
CA GLN A 110 17.06 -16.14 -10.43
C GLN A 110 16.79 -17.43 -9.66
N LYS A 111 17.30 -18.54 -10.17
CA LYS A 111 17.20 -19.85 -9.51
C LYS A 111 17.60 -19.65 -8.06
N ASN A 112 16.75 -20.09 -7.13
CA ASN A 112 16.96 -20.06 -5.69
C ASN A 112 18.46 -20.18 -5.34
N THR A 113 19.09 -19.04 -5.05
CA THR A 113 20.47 -18.98 -4.54
C THR A 113 20.51 -19.18 -3.03
N LEU A 114 19.41 -19.59 -2.42
CA LEU A 114 19.36 -19.98 -1.02
C LEU A 114 20.20 -21.24 -0.81
N VAL A 115 21.41 -21.04 -0.29
CA VAL A 115 22.24 -22.10 0.27
C VAL A 115 21.50 -22.68 1.48
N PRO A 116 21.41 -24.01 1.65
CA PRO A 116 20.78 -24.60 2.84
C PRO A 116 21.37 -24.01 4.12
N GLY A 117 20.51 -23.51 5.01
CA GLY A 117 20.93 -23.01 6.32
C GLY A 117 21.65 -24.11 7.11
N LYS A 118 22.79 -23.77 7.73
CA LYS A 118 23.64 -24.68 8.51
C LYS A 118 22.98 -25.17 9.83
N TRP A 119 21.74 -24.81 10.07
CA TRP A 119 20.95 -25.20 11.24
C TRP A 119 19.56 -25.62 10.76
N GLY A 120 19.15 -26.83 11.13
CA GLY A 120 18.05 -27.59 10.52
C GLY A 120 16.78 -26.79 10.22
N LYS A 121 16.17 -27.11 9.08
CA LYS A 121 14.83 -26.68 8.60
C LYS A 121 14.44 -25.26 9.04
N ALA A 122 15.12 -24.26 8.48
CA ALA A 122 14.54 -22.92 8.43
C ALA A 122 13.19 -22.99 7.71
N LEU A 123 12.15 -22.48 8.37
CA LEU A 123 10.77 -22.48 7.92
C LEU A 123 10.67 -21.91 6.50
N ASN A 124 10.22 -22.73 5.56
CA ASN A 124 9.90 -22.28 4.22
C ASN A 124 8.55 -21.55 4.30
N ALA A 125 8.58 -20.22 4.32
CA ALA A 125 7.37 -19.38 4.48
C ALA A 125 6.34 -19.58 3.35
N HIS A 126 6.73 -20.19 2.22
CA HIS A 126 5.83 -20.54 1.12
C HIS A 126 5.03 -21.82 1.36
N ALA A 127 5.38 -22.64 2.35
CA ALA A 127 4.73 -23.94 2.54
C ALA A 127 3.34 -23.85 3.19
N GLY A 128 2.99 -22.72 3.83
CA GLY A 128 1.77 -22.60 4.61
C GLY A 128 1.77 -23.54 5.82
N SER A 129 1.51 -23.02 7.01
CA SER A 129 1.12 -23.89 8.11
C SER A 129 -0.29 -24.39 7.83
N VAL A 130 -0.42 -25.66 7.43
CA VAL A 130 -1.69 -26.37 7.49
C VAL A 130 -2.01 -26.59 8.97
N LEU A 131 -3.10 -25.99 9.44
CA LEU A 131 -3.86 -26.49 10.58
C LEU A 131 -5.02 -27.33 10.04
#